data_AF-A0A850LK42-F1
#
_entry.id   AF-A0A850LK42-F1
#
_cell.length_a   1.000
_cell.length_b   1.000
_cell.length_c   1.000
_cell.angle_alpha   90.00
_cell.angle_beta   90.00
_cell.angle_gamma   90.00
#
_symmetry.space_group_name_H-M   'P 1'
#
loop_
_entity.id
_entity.type
_entity.pdbx_description
1 polymer ?
#
loop_
_entity_poly.entity_id
_entity_poly.type
_entity_poly.pdbx_seq_one_letter_code
_entity_poly.pdbx_strand_id
1 'polypeptide(L)' 'MSKVLVSACLLGQPLHYNGQALSLEGGLIPRWRARGIIVPLCPQIAAGFATPRPPAKIVPGFDGADGIDGHGGLSRASA' A
#
# COMPACT_ATOMS: atom_id res chain seq x y z
N MET A 1 3.43 -19.50 -13.69
CA MET A 1 3.90 -19.38 -12.29
C MET A 1 3.27 -18.13 -11.69
N SER A 2 2.49 -18.26 -10.61
CA SER A 2 1.73 -17.14 -10.04
C SER A 2 2.63 -16.20 -9.24
N LYS A 3 2.44 -14.88 -9.40
CA LYS A 3 3.11 -13.83 -8.63
C LYS A 3 2.17 -13.27 -7.57
N VAL A 4 2.73 -12.70 -6.50
CA VAL A 4 2.00 -12.10 -5.40
C VAL A 4 2.35 -10.63 -5.29
N LEU A 5 1.35 -9.75 -5.39
CA LEU A 5 1.52 -8.34 -5.06
C LEU A 5 1.62 -8.19 -3.54
N VAL A 6 2.66 -7.52 -3.08
CA VAL A 6 2.88 -7.24 -1.65
C VAL A 6 3.11 -5.75 -1.49
N SER A 7 2.44 -5.15 -0.50
CA SER A 7 2.63 -3.75 -0.15
C SER A 7 4.13 -3.47 0.09
N ALA A 8 4.69 -2.58 -0.71
CA ALA A 8 6.11 -2.22 -0.71
C ALA A 8 6.65 -1.81 0.67
N CYS A 9 5.82 -1.13 1.47
CA CYS A 9 6.19 -0.73 2.83
C CYS A 9 6.41 -1.92 3.77
N LEU A 10 5.74 -3.06 3.54
CA LEU A 10 5.95 -4.30 4.30
C LEU A 10 7.28 -4.98 3.96
N LEU A 11 7.88 -4.59 2.84
CA LEU A 11 9.14 -5.13 2.32
C LEU A 11 10.35 -4.24 2.64
N GLY A 12 10.17 -3.22 3.47
CA GLY A 12 11.25 -2.32 3.90
C GLY A 12 11.38 -1.03 3.09
N GLN A 13 10.47 -0.77 2.13
CA GLN A 13 10.51 0.50 1.40
C GLN A 13 9.85 1.61 2.24
N PRO A 14 10.51 2.77 2.45
CA PRO A 14 10.01 3.85 3.30
C PRO A 14 8.93 4.70 2.59
N LEU A 15 7.81 4.06 2.24
CA LEU A 15 6.74 4.62 1.39
C LEU A 15 5.40 4.76 2.13
N HIS A 16 5.38 4.44 3.43
CA HIS A 16 4.22 4.67 4.27
C HIS A 16 3.94 6.18 4.38
N TYR A 17 2.72 6.56 4.75
CA TYR A 17 2.32 7.98 4.73
C TYR A 17 3.21 8.85 5.63
N ASN A 18 3.75 8.29 6.72
CA ASN A 18 4.66 8.95 7.65
C ASN A 18 6.16 8.84 7.25
N GLY A 19 6.47 8.38 6.04
CA GLY A 19 7.84 8.23 5.55
C GLY A 19 8.62 7.04 6.12
N GLN A 20 7.96 6.15 6.88
CA GLN A 20 8.60 4.97 7.46
C GLN A 20 8.37 3.73 6.59
N ALA A 21 9.18 2.70 6.84
CA ALA A 21 8.86 1.34 6.42
C ALA A 21 8.00 0.66 7.51
N LEU A 22 7.20 -0.32 7.10
CA LEU A 22 6.44 -1.20 7.98
C LEU A 22 6.94 -2.64 7.83
N SER A 23 8.26 -2.80 7.83
CA SER A 23 8.96 -4.05 7.53
C SER A 23 8.38 -5.22 8.32
N LEU A 24 7.97 -6.26 7.60
CA LEU A 24 7.62 -7.54 8.19
C LEU A 24 8.77 -8.52 7.98
N GLU A 25 9.34 -8.97 9.08
CA GLU A 25 10.39 -9.99 9.09
C GLU A 25 9.82 -11.30 9.59
N GLY A 26 9.57 -12.24 8.68
CA GLY A 26 9.14 -13.59 9.01
C GLY A 26 7.92 -14.10 8.23
N GLY A 27 7.39 -15.22 8.69
CA GLY A 27 6.28 -15.91 8.04
C GLY A 27 6.60 -16.33 6.61
N LEU A 28 5.72 -16.02 5.67
CA LEU A 28 5.85 -16.41 4.27
C LEU A 28 6.77 -15.48 3.46
N ILE A 29 7.06 -14.26 3.95
CA ILE A 29 7.82 -13.24 3.20
C ILE A 29 9.21 -13.75 2.80
N PRO A 30 10.06 -14.31 3.69
CA PRO A 30 11.38 -14.81 3.28
C PRO A 30 11.29 -15.94 2.24
N ARG A 31 10.31 -16.85 2.41
CA ARG A 31 10.10 -17.98 1.50
C ARG A 31 9.67 -17.50 0.11
N TRP A 32 8.77 -16.52 0.03
CA TRP A 32 8.32 -15.95 -1.23
C TRP A 32 9.38 -15.07 -1.90
N ARG A 33 10.21 -14.35 -1.12
CA ARG A 33 11.41 -13.65 -1.62
C ARG A 33 12.38 -14.63 -2.28
N ALA A 34 12.73 -15.71 -1.58
CA ALA A 34 13.64 -16.74 -2.10
C ALA A 34 13.13 -17.39 -3.40
N ARG A 35 11.80 -17.49 -3.55
CA ARG A 35 11.16 -18.02 -4.77
C ARG A 35 11.02 -16.99 -5.90
N GLY A 36 11.34 -15.72 -5.67
CA GLY A 36 11.21 -14.66 -6.69
C GLY A 36 9.76 -14.39 -7.14
N ILE A 37 8.77 -14.72 -6.30
CA ILE A 37 7.34 -14.57 -6.66
C ILE A 37 6.70 -13.27 -6.18
N ILE A 38 7.43 -12.47 -5.38
CA ILE A 38 6.94 -11.20 -4.85
C ILE A 38 7.07 -10.11 -5.90
N VAL A 39 6.00 -9.33 -6.07
CA VAL A 39 5.98 -8.07 -6.81
C VAL A 39 5.67 -6.94 -5.82
N PRO A 40 6.64 -6.09 -5.47
CA PRO A 40 6.40 -4.96 -4.57
C PRO A 40 5.53 -3.90 -5.25
N LEU A 41 4.53 -3.38 -4.55
CA LEU A 41 3.68 -2.29 -5.04
C LEU A 41 3.26 -1.34 -3.89
N CYS A 42 3.29 -0.03 -4.15
CA CYS A 42 2.57 0.95 -3.35
C CYS A 42 1.56 1.66 -4.25
N PRO A 43 0.24 1.42 -4.08
CA PRO A 43 -0.78 2.04 -4.93
C PRO A 43 -0.73 3.58 -4.90
N GLN A 44 -0.42 4.18 -3.75
CA GLN A 44 -0.36 5.64 -3.62
C GLN A 44 0.80 6.23 -4.41
N ILE A 45 1.98 5.61 -4.38
CA ILE A 45 3.13 6.08 -5.18
C ILE A 45 2.86 5.87 -6.67
N ALA A 46 2.28 4.73 -7.05
CA ALA A 46 1.88 4.48 -8.44
C ALA A 46 0.85 5.51 -8.94
N ALA A 47 0.00 6.01 -8.04
CA ALA A 47 -0.95 7.10 -8.31
C ALA A 47 -0.34 8.51 -8.22
N GLY A 48 0.98 8.65 -7.99
CA GLY A 48 1.68 9.94 -7.99
C GLY A 48 1.70 10.69 -6.65
N PHE A 49 1.30 10.06 -5.54
CA PHE A 49 1.33 10.70 -4.23
C PHE A 49 2.77 10.81 -3.71
N ALA A 50 3.03 11.88 -2.95
CA ALA A 50 4.31 12.06 -2.26
C ALA A 50 4.47 11.12 -1.04
N THR A 51 5.70 11.03 -0.55
CA THR A 51 6.02 10.50 0.78
C THR A 51 6.99 11.46 1.48
N PRO A 52 6.67 11.97 2.68
CA PRO A 52 5.45 11.72 3.46
C PRO A 52 4.20 12.38 2.83
N ARG A 53 3.02 11.98 3.31
CA ARG A 53 1.71 12.54 2.93
C ARG A 53 0.74 12.53 4.12
N PRO A 54 -0.29 13.39 4.16
CA PRO A 54 -1.30 13.33 5.19
C PRO A 54 -1.99 11.95 5.22
N PRO A 55 -2.35 11.43 6.40
CA PRO A 55 -3.13 10.21 6.49
C PRO A 55 -4.53 10.46 5.91
N ALA A 56 -5.09 9.45 5.25
CA ALA A 56 -6.38 9.53 4.58
C ALA A 56 -7.25 8.32 4.95
N LYS A 57 -8.56 8.53 4.94
CA LYS A 57 -9.59 7.49 5.12
C LYS A 57 -10.64 7.61 4.03
N ILE A 58 -11.25 6.48 3.69
CA ILE A 58 -12.41 6.47 2.79
C ILE A 58 -13.56 7.21 3.48
N VAL A 59 -14.22 8.11 2.75
CA VAL A 59 -15.39 8.84 3.26
C VAL A 59 -16.52 7.83 3.51
N PRO A 60 -17.25 7.92 4.65
CA PRO A 60 -18.35 7.01 4.94
C PRO A 60 -19.37 6.97 3.80
N GLY A 61 -19.77 5.76 3.40
CA GLY A 61 -20.68 5.53 2.28
C GLY A 61 -20.00 5.23 0.95
N PHE A 62 -18.68 5.38 0.84
CA PHE A 62 -17.90 4.90 -0.30
C PHE A 62 -17.10 3.63 0.03
N ASP A 63 -16.75 2.87 -0.99
CA ASP A 63 -15.87 1.71 -0.90
C ASP A 63 -14.83 1.64 -2.04
N GLY A 64 -14.22 0.46 -2.20
CA GLY A 64 -13.22 0.23 -3.23
C GLY A 64 -13.77 0.21 -4.65
N ALA A 65 -15.02 -0.23 -4.85
CA ALA A 65 -15.67 -0.23 -6.15
C ALA A 65 -15.93 1.20 -6.62
N ASP A 66 -16.45 2.06 -5.74
CA ASP A 66 -16.64 3.49 -6.05
C ASP A 66 -15.33 4.16 -6.47
N GLY A 67 -14.21 3.79 -5.85
CA GLY A 67 -12.89 4.29 -6.19
C GLY A 67 -12.42 3.87 -7.59
N ILE A 68 -12.75 2.65 -8.02
CA ILE A 68 -12.41 2.14 -9.36
C ILE A 68 -13.25 2.85 -10.43
N ASP A 69 -14.52 3.12 -10.13
CA ASP A 69 -15.45 3.81 -11.04
C ASP A 69 -15.25 5.34 -11.07
N GLY A 70 -14.34 5.87 -10.25
CA GLY A 70 -14.03 7.31 -10.18
C GLY A 70 -15.06 8.15 -9.41
N HIS A 71 -15.92 7.50 -8.62
CA HIS A 71 -16.94 8.15 -7.79
C HIS A 71 -16.58 8.18 -6.30
N GLY A 72 -15.48 7.54 -5.90
CA GLY A 72 -15.05 7.45 -4.49
C GLY A 72 -14.62 8.77 -3.87
N GLY A 73 -14.60 8.79 -2.53
CA GLY A 73 -14.17 9.95 -1.74
C GLY A 73 -13.12 9.59 -0.69
N LEU A 74 -12.08 10.41 -0.58
CA LEU A 74 -11.08 10.36 0.49
C LEU A 74 -11.18 11.62 1.36
N SER A 75 -11.09 11.45 2.68
CA SER A 75 -10.98 12.54 3.65
C SER A 75 -9.68 12.40 4.45
N ARG A 76 -9.20 13.50 5.01
CA ARG A 76 -8.05 13.46 5.91
C ARG A 76 -8.42 12.64 7.15
N ALA A 77 -7.58 11.68 7.50
CA ALA A 77 -7.73 10.95 8.75
C ALA A 77 -7.19 11.79 9.91
N SER A 78 -7.83 11.68 11.07
CA SER A 78 -7.26 12.16 12.33
C SER A 78 -5.97 11.36 12.61
N ALA A 79 -4.92 12.05 13.05
CA ALA A 79 -3.64 11.44 13.41
C ALA A 79 -3.81 10.40 14.53
#